data_AF-A0A7W4HH88-F1
#
_entry.id   AF-A0A7W4HH88-F1
#
_cell.length_a   1.000
_cell.length_b   1.000
_cell.length_c   1.000
_cell.angle_alpha   90.00
_cell.angle_beta   90.00
_cell.angle_gamma   90.00
#
_symmetry.space_group_name_H-M   'P 1'
#
loop_
_entity.id
_entity.type
_entity.pdbx_description
1 polymer ?
#
loop_
_entity_poly.entity_id
_entity_poly.type
_entity_poly.pdbx_seq_one_letter_code
_entity_poly.pdbx_strand_id
1 'polypeptide(L)'
;MTNLALIQTKLPENLWGMAQTFTIDDNSLNQYSDLVVLILNSKSLSDNAEKQNWFNLLTIMNEEQILKLKEILTREKEKLEEINQKYAKKQEEINGKYQQIFNQQTQLQAKENVNRQQELEEADNLLAQI
;
A
#
# COMPACT_ATOMS: atom_id res chain seq x y z
N MET A 1 29.69 13.40 -6.21
CA MET A 1 29.39 11.95 -6.33
C MET A 1 28.92 11.47 -4.98
N THR A 2 27.86 10.68 -4.95
CA THR A 2 27.24 10.19 -3.70
C THR A 2 28.01 9.01 -3.15
N ASN A 3 28.19 8.97 -1.83
CA ASN A 3 28.92 7.92 -1.16
C ASN A 3 28.04 6.65 -1.01
N LEU A 4 28.37 5.63 -1.80
CA LEU A 4 27.65 4.34 -1.83
C LEU A 4 27.59 3.66 -0.46
N ALA A 5 28.69 3.69 0.30
CA ALA A 5 28.75 3.07 1.62
C ALA A 5 27.80 3.77 2.60
N LEU A 6 27.70 5.11 2.53
CA LEU A 6 26.76 5.86 3.35
C LEU A 6 25.32 5.61 2.95
N ILE A 7 25.00 5.51 1.66
CA ILE A 7 23.65 5.09 1.21
C ILE A 7 23.28 3.76 1.84
N GLN A 8 24.17 2.77 1.76
CA GLN A 8 23.89 1.43 2.27
C GLN A 8 23.76 1.38 3.79
N THR A 9 24.50 2.24 4.49
CA THR A 9 24.49 2.30 5.96
C THR A 9 23.31 3.10 6.50
N LYS A 10 22.88 4.14 5.79
CA LYS A 10 21.93 5.14 6.31
C LYS A 10 20.53 5.01 5.75
N LEU A 11 20.37 4.41 4.57
CA LEU A 11 19.09 4.30 3.88
C LEU A 11 18.60 2.84 3.84
N PRO A 12 17.28 2.62 3.83
CA PRO A 12 16.69 1.31 3.55
C PRO A 12 17.12 0.72 2.21
N GLU A 13 17.29 -0.61 2.15
CA GLU A 13 17.78 -1.34 0.97
C GLU A 13 16.96 -1.09 -0.30
N ASN A 14 15.63 -1.01 -0.16
CA ASN A 14 14.73 -0.74 -1.27
C ASN A 14 14.95 0.63 -1.94
N LEU A 15 15.69 1.54 -1.29
CA LEU A 15 15.99 2.87 -1.81
C LEU A 15 17.41 3.00 -2.35
N TRP A 16 18.29 2.01 -2.17
CA TRP A 16 19.70 2.14 -2.57
C TRP A 16 19.84 2.40 -4.07
N GLY A 17 19.11 1.67 -4.91
CA GLY A 17 19.16 1.85 -6.36
C GLY A 17 18.71 3.24 -6.80
N MET A 18 17.63 3.76 -6.19
CA MET A 18 17.12 5.10 -6.48
C MET A 18 18.05 6.20 -5.94
N ALA A 19 18.53 6.07 -4.70
CA ALA A 19 19.43 7.06 -4.09
C ALA A 19 20.71 7.27 -4.91
N GLN A 20 21.21 6.21 -5.56
CA GLN A 20 22.38 6.27 -6.42
C GLN A 20 22.21 7.13 -7.69
N THR A 21 20.97 7.39 -8.12
CA THR A 21 20.72 8.25 -9.29
C THR A 21 20.80 9.74 -8.97
N PHE A 22 20.93 10.09 -7.69
CA PHE A 22 21.00 11.46 -7.20
C PHE A 22 22.40 11.78 -6.68
N THR A 23 22.75 13.07 -6.71
CA THR A 23 23.89 13.61 -5.97
C THR A 23 23.40 14.07 -4.60
N ILE A 24 23.71 13.29 -3.56
CA ILE A 24 23.35 13.58 -2.16
C ILE A 24 24.65 13.75 -1.40
N ASP A 25 24.77 14.84 -0.64
CA ASP A 25 25.96 15.09 0.16
C ASP A 25 26.00 14.21 1.42
N ASP A 26 27.21 13.94 1.89
CA ASP A 26 27.45 13.08 3.04
C ASP A 26 26.84 13.66 4.34
N ASN A 27 26.74 14.99 4.47
CA ASN A 27 26.14 15.60 5.65
C ASN A 27 24.64 15.33 5.71
N SER A 28 23.92 15.50 4.59
CA SER A 28 22.50 15.16 4.48
C SER A 28 22.24 13.68 4.76
N LEU A 29 23.07 12.77 4.25
CA LEU A 29 22.95 11.34 4.54
C LEU A 29 23.18 11.01 6.02
N ASN A 30 24.07 11.73 6.69
CA ASN A 30 24.42 11.45 8.09
C ASN A 30 23.45 12.09 9.08
N GLN A 31 23.03 13.33 8.85
CA GLN A 31 22.21 14.10 9.78
C GLN A 31 20.71 14.00 9.48
N TYR A 32 20.35 13.85 8.21
CA TYR A 32 18.96 13.96 7.74
C TYR A 32 18.52 12.73 6.96
N SER A 33 19.01 11.53 7.32
CA SER A 33 18.67 10.27 6.65
C SER A 33 17.16 10.06 6.50
N ASP A 34 16.38 10.35 7.54
CA ASP A 34 14.91 10.25 7.48
C ASP A 34 14.32 11.18 6.42
N LEU A 35 14.86 12.40 6.31
CA LEU A 35 14.39 13.39 5.35
C LEU A 35 14.78 12.99 3.93
N VAL A 36 15.97 12.42 3.75
CA VAL A 36 16.38 11.82 2.47
C VAL A 36 15.40 10.72 2.06
N VAL A 37 15.02 9.83 2.99
CA VAL A 37 14.00 8.80 2.75
C VAL A 37 12.66 9.41 2.34
N LEU A 38 12.23 10.49 3.01
CA LEU A 38 10.99 11.19 2.68
C LEU A 38 11.04 11.82 1.28
N ILE A 39 12.13 12.48 0.91
CA ILE A 39 12.29 13.10 -0.42
C ILE A 39 12.28 12.02 -1.52
N LEU A 40 12.98 10.90 -1.31
CA LEU A 40 13.02 9.80 -2.29
C LEU A 40 11.63 9.19 -2.51
N ASN A 41 10.83 9.04 -1.44
CA ASN A 41 9.50 8.42 -1.51
C ASN A 41 8.35 9.41 -1.78
N SER A 42 8.60 10.71 -1.73
CA SER A 42 7.56 11.71 -1.97
C SER A 42 6.95 11.51 -3.36
N LYS A 43 5.61 11.51 -3.41
CA LYS A 43 4.86 11.45 -4.68
C LYS A 43 4.62 12.83 -5.25
N SER A 44 4.64 13.86 -4.40
CA SER A 44 4.52 15.27 -4.79
C SER A 44 5.79 15.76 -5.50
N LEU A 45 6.94 15.15 -5.22
CA LEU A 45 8.19 15.34 -5.97
C LEU A 45 8.25 14.28 -7.06
N SER A 46 7.56 14.53 -8.17
CA SER A 46 7.33 13.50 -9.18
C SER A 46 8.52 13.32 -10.14
N ASP A 47 9.26 14.39 -10.39
CA ASP A 47 10.43 14.36 -11.28
C ASP A 47 11.74 14.18 -10.50
N ASN A 48 12.67 13.44 -11.09
CA ASN A 48 14.02 13.31 -10.58
C ASN A 48 14.73 14.67 -10.53
N ALA A 49 14.46 15.59 -11.47
CA ALA A 49 15.04 16.93 -11.42
C ALA A 49 14.58 17.71 -10.16
N GLU A 50 13.30 17.58 -9.78
CA GLU A 50 12.76 18.19 -8.56
C GLU A 50 13.41 17.61 -7.30
N LYS A 51 13.51 16.28 -7.22
CA LYS A 51 14.19 15.61 -6.09
C LYS A 51 15.65 16.04 -5.98
N GLN A 52 16.36 16.12 -7.10
CA GLN A 52 17.75 16.60 -7.12
C GLN A 52 17.84 18.04 -6.64
N ASN A 53 16.91 18.91 -7.03
CA ASN A 53 16.87 20.28 -6.54
C ASN A 53 16.69 20.33 -5.01
N TRP A 54 15.81 19.50 -4.45
CA TRP A 54 15.65 19.42 -2.99
C TRP A 54 16.92 18.94 -2.28
N PHE A 55 17.65 17.97 -2.84
CA PHE A 55 18.96 17.58 -2.29
C PHE A 55 19.98 18.72 -2.36
N ASN A 56 19.98 19.51 -3.44
CA ASN A 56 20.86 20.68 -3.54
C ASN A 56 20.49 21.72 -2.48
N LEU A 57 19.20 21.98 -2.27
CA LEU A 57 18.71 22.93 -1.28
C LEU A 57 19.03 22.49 0.16
N LEU A 58 19.01 21.18 0.45
CA LEU A 58 19.37 20.67 1.78
C LEU A 58 20.74 21.15 2.27
N THR A 59 21.68 21.38 1.35
CA THR A 59 23.03 21.84 1.69
C THR A 59 23.09 23.30 2.17
N ILE A 60 22.07 24.10 1.87
CA ILE A 60 22.02 25.54 2.18
C ILE A 60 20.83 25.92 3.07
N MET A 61 19.93 25.00 3.36
CA MET A 61 18.79 25.24 4.25
C MET A 61 19.24 25.33 5.70
N ASN A 62 18.58 26.21 6.45
CA ASN A 62 18.73 26.27 7.91
C ASN A 62 17.85 25.22 8.61
N GLU A 63 18.06 25.05 9.91
CA GLU A 63 17.35 24.05 10.72
C GLU A 63 15.82 24.21 10.70
N GLU A 64 15.32 25.45 10.73
CA GLU A 64 13.88 25.73 10.70
C GLU A 64 13.27 25.30 9.37
N GLN A 65 13.96 25.58 8.26
CA GLN A 65 13.54 25.16 6.91
C GLN A 65 13.56 23.65 6.77
N ILE A 66 14.60 22.98 7.29
CA ILE A 66 14.70 21.52 7.32
C ILE A 66 13.53 20.91 8.10
N LEU A 67 13.21 21.46 9.28
CA LEU A 67 12.11 20.99 10.12
C LEU A 67 10.76 21.16 9.42
N LYS A 68 10.51 22.31 8.80
CA LYS A 68 9.30 22.56 8.00
C LYS A 68 9.17 21.59 6.83
N LEU A 69 10.25 21.35 6.09
CA LEU A 69 10.23 20.38 4.99
C LEU A 69 9.92 18.96 5.51
N LYS A 70 10.55 18.55 6.62
CA LYS A 70 10.28 17.25 7.25
C LYS A 70 8.82 17.13 7.66
N GLU A 71 8.23 18.16 8.26
CA GLU A 71 6.82 18.17 8.65
C GLU A 71 5.89 18.03 7.44
N ILE A 72 6.13 18.78 6.36
CA ILE A 72 5.34 18.73 5.12
C ILE A 72 5.35 17.31 4.53
N LEU A 73 6.54 16.73 4.35
CA LEU A 73 6.68 15.41 3.74
C LEU A 73 6.18 14.28 4.66
N THR A 74 6.28 14.45 5.98
CA THR A 74 5.70 13.50 6.94
C THR A 74 4.17 13.49 6.82
N ARG A 75 3.54 14.67 6.78
CA ARG A 75 2.09 14.78 6.58
C ARG A 75 1.64 14.22 5.22
N GLU A 76 2.44 14.41 4.17
CA GLU A 76 2.18 13.78 2.87
C GLU A 76 2.13 12.26 3.01
N LYS A 77 3.17 11.67 3.63
CA LYS A 77 3.25 10.22 3.85
C LYS A 77 2.04 9.70 4.65
N GLU A 78 1.71 10.35 5.76
CA GLU A 78 0.58 9.95 6.63
C GLU A 78 -0.75 9.97 5.88
N LYS A 79 -1.01 11.04 5.10
CA LYS A 79 -2.24 11.13 4.29
C LYS A 79 -2.30 10.04 3.23
N LEU A 80 -1.19 9.74 2.57
CA LEU A 80 -1.13 8.65 1.59
C LEU A 80 -1.39 7.28 2.23
N GLU A 81 -0.85 7.06 3.43
CA GLU A 81 -1.08 5.84 4.18
C GLU A 81 -2.55 5.71 4.63
N GLU A 82 -3.15 6.79 5.14
CA GLU A 82 -4.57 6.83 5.50
C GLU A 82 -5.46 6.50 4.29
N ILE A 83 -5.14 7.07 3.13
CA ILE A 83 -5.84 6.78 1.87
C ILE A 83 -5.70 5.29 1.52
N ASN A 84 -4.49 4.74 1.55
CA ASN A 84 -4.25 3.32 1.24
C ASN A 84 -5.00 2.39 2.18
N GLN A 85 -5.03 2.68 3.49
CA GLN A 85 -5.79 1.91 4.47
C GLN A 85 -7.29 1.95 4.18
N LYS A 86 -7.85 3.11 3.83
CA LYS A 86 -9.26 3.23 3.43
C LYS A 86 -9.58 2.39 2.20
N TYR A 87 -8.70 2.37 1.20
CA TYR A 87 -8.87 1.54 0.01
C TYR A 87 -8.76 0.04 0.31
N ALA A 88 -7.78 -0.37 1.10
CA ALA A 88 -7.61 -1.76 1.51
C ALA A 88 -8.84 -2.28 2.26
N LYS A 89 -9.34 -1.52 3.24
CA LYS A 89 -10.57 -1.86 3.97
C LYS A 89 -11.78 -1.99 3.04
N LYS A 90 -11.93 -1.05 2.10
CA LYS A 90 -13.02 -1.11 1.12
C LYS A 90 -12.93 -2.35 0.22
N GLN A 91 -11.72 -2.76 -0.14
CA GLN A 91 -11.48 -3.98 -0.92
C GLN A 91 -11.85 -5.23 -0.12
N GLU A 92 -11.49 -5.31 1.16
CA GLU A 92 -11.90 -6.40 2.04
C GLU A 92 -13.42 -6.47 2.22
N GLU A 93 -14.09 -5.33 2.42
CA GLU A 93 -15.55 -5.27 2.51
C GLU A 93 -16.23 -5.79 1.23
N ILE A 94 -15.71 -5.41 0.06
CA ILE A 94 -16.23 -5.88 -1.23
C ILE A 94 -16.02 -7.41 -1.35
N ASN A 95 -14.81 -7.91 -1.07
CA ASN A 95 -14.51 -9.33 -1.12
C ASN A 95 -15.39 -10.14 -0.16
N GLY A 96 -15.60 -9.65 1.06
CA GLY A 96 -16.49 -10.27 2.04
C GLY A 96 -17.92 -10.35 1.55
N LYS A 97 -18.45 -9.29 0.92
CA LYS A 97 -19.79 -9.30 0.31
C LYS A 97 -19.90 -10.35 -0.80
N TYR A 98 -18.91 -10.44 -1.69
CA TYR A 98 -18.90 -11.45 -2.75
C TYR A 98 -18.86 -12.87 -2.20
N GLN A 99 -18.02 -13.13 -1.19
CA GLN A 99 -17.96 -14.44 -0.53
C GLN A 99 -19.29 -14.80 0.14
N GLN A 100 -19.94 -13.84 0.80
CA GLN A 100 -21.26 -14.06 1.40
C GLN A 100 -22.33 -14.41 0.36
N ILE A 101 -22.39 -13.67 -0.75
CA ILE A 101 -23.34 -13.94 -1.84
C ILE A 101 -23.09 -15.34 -2.42
N PHE A 102 -21.83 -15.67 -2.69
CA PHE A 102 -21.45 -16.98 -3.22
C PHE A 102 -21.85 -18.12 -2.27
N ASN A 103 -21.59 -17.98 -0.98
CA ASN A 103 -21.96 -18.96 0.04
C ASN A 103 -23.48 -19.12 0.15
N GLN A 104 -24.24 -18.01 0.12
CA GLN A 104 -25.70 -18.05 0.12
C GLN A 104 -26.24 -18.78 -1.10
N GLN A 105 -25.70 -18.50 -2.30
CA GLN A 105 -26.12 -19.16 -3.52
C GLN A 105 -25.82 -20.67 -3.49
N THR A 106 -24.67 -21.06 -2.96
CA THR A 106 -24.30 -22.47 -2.78
C THR A 106 -25.24 -23.18 -1.79
N GLN A 107 -25.59 -22.52 -0.67
CA GLN A 107 -26.54 -23.05 0.30
C GLN A 107 -27.96 -23.21 -0.28
N LEU A 108 -28.40 -22.26 -1.10
CA LEU A 108 -29.69 -22.33 -1.78
C LEU A 108 -29.73 -23.50 -2.77
N GLN A 109 -28.69 -23.68 -3.59
CA GLN A 109 -28.58 -24.81 -4.50
C GLN A 109 -28.56 -26.16 -3.76
N ALA A 110 -27.82 -26.24 -2.64
CA ALA A 110 -27.81 -27.45 -1.81
C ALA A 110 -29.20 -27.77 -1.24
N LYS A 111 -29.92 -26.75 -0.73
CA LYS A 111 -31.30 -26.93 -0.25
C LYS A 111 -32.26 -27.35 -1.36
N GLU A 112 -32.15 -26.76 -2.55
CA GLU A 112 -32.99 -27.11 -3.69
C GLU A 112 -32.77 -28.56 -4.12
N ASN A 113 -31.51 -29.01 -4.16
CA ASN A 113 -31.19 -30.40 -4.50
C ASN A 113 -31.73 -31.40 -3.47
N VAL A 114 -31.64 -31.08 -2.17
CA VAL A 114 -32.22 -31.93 -1.11
C VAL A 114 -33.73 -31.99 -1.24
N ASN A 115 -34.40 -30.84 -1.44
CA ASN A 115 -35.85 -30.81 -1.59
C ASN A 115 -36.30 -31.60 -2.82
N ARG A 116 -35.60 -31.47 -3.95
CA ARG A 116 -35.88 -32.25 -5.17
C ARG A 116 -35.71 -33.76 -4.96
N GLN A 117 -34.73 -34.19 -4.16
CA GLN A 117 -34.58 -35.61 -3.81
C GLN A 117 -35.74 -36.11 -2.95
N GLN A 118 -36.18 -35.31 -1.97
CA GLN A 118 -37.33 -35.65 -1.12
C GLN A 118 -38.63 -35.75 -1.95
N GLU A 119 -38.86 -34.80 -2.86
CA GLU A 119 -40.02 -34.85 -3.76
C GLU A 119 -40.01 -36.10 -4.67
N LEU A 120 -38.83 -36.53 -5.14
CA LEU A 120 -38.68 -37.76 -5.93
C LEU A 120 -38.96 -39.01 -5.09
N GLU A 121 -38.41 -39.09 -3.87
CA GLU A 121 -38.66 -40.21 -2.95
C GLU A 121 -40.14 -40.30 -2.54
N GLU A 122 -40.80 -39.16 -2.31
CA GLU A 122 -42.24 -39.12 -2.02
C GLU A 122 -43.07 -39.59 -3.22
N ALA A 123 -42.72 -39.15 -4.44
CA ALA A 123 -43.39 -39.59 -5.67
C ALA A 123 -43.24 -41.10 -5.90
N ASP A 124 -42.04 -41.65 -5.71
CA ASP A 124 -41.78 -43.09 -5.85
C ASP A 124 -42.57 -43.89 -4.79
N ASN A 125 -42.63 -43.42 -3.55
CA ASN A 125 -43.42 -44.05 -2.49
C ASN A 125 -44.93 -44.04 -2.79
N LEU A 126 -45.46 -42.97 -3.39
CA LEU A 126 -46.87 -42.89 -3.80
C LEU A 126 -47.18 -43.86 -4.93
N LEU A 127 -46.28 -44.03 -5.90
CA LEU A 127 -46.44 -44.98 -7.00
C LEU A 127 -46.40 -46.45 -6.53
N ALA A 128 -45.62 -46.75 -5.48
CA ALA A 128 -45.51 -48.10 -4.93
C ALA A 128 -46.76 -48.56 -4.12
N GLN A 129 -47.68 -47.64 -3.79
CA GLN A 129 -48.92 -47.94 -3.05
C GLN A 129 -50.14 -48.22 -3.95
N ILE A 130 -49.99 -48.16 -5.28
CA ILE A 130 -51.04 -48.40 -6.29
C ILE A 130 -50.85 -49.77 -6.91
#